data_AF-A0A3R9XTD4-F1
#
_entry.id   AF-A0A3R9XTD4-F1
#
_cell.length_a   1.000
_cell.length_b   1.000
_cell.length_c   1.000
_cell.angle_alpha   90.00
_cell.angle_beta   90.00
_cell.angle_gamma   90.00
#
_symmetry.space_group_name_H-M   'P 1'
#
loop_
_entity.id
_entity.type
_entity.pdbx_description
1 polymer ?
#
loop_
_entity_poly.entity_id
_entity_poly.type
_entity_poly.pdbx_seq_one_letter_code
_entity_poly.pdbx_strand_id
1 'polypeptide(L)'
;MPSLLSNRLAKRVLRPAFALVEQRMERATTALQSDLDALHHAVADLRRQSYGLGLLLDQAGRDGHRMPTATQVDTLVREVRAVTGDGGERARHDITVAYRHLVALEALGAGDLAGTVSDVCGRLTTVPLLAPPNGDVLEIGTRHGLFAAALQRMLRRDGIEARLTIVDPLDGSPTREDVVRGNLVLGGGSGAAEAARLVRGGFGDTAVRERVADRRYGVIVVNGEHDLAAVRELAAPDAVVVLGDQPRPAGLTGLGRVAESVYCRAA
;
A
#
# COMPACT_ATOMS: atom_id res chain seq x y z
N MET A 1 0.92 -61.54 42.78
CA MET A 1 0.40 -60.59 43.79
C MET A 1 -1.02 -60.21 43.43
N PRO A 2 -2.03 -60.49 44.25
CA PRO A 2 -3.41 -60.15 43.94
C PRO A 2 -3.58 -58.62 44.00
N SER A 3 -4.11 -58.06 42.92
CA SER A 3 -4.43 -56.63 42.82
C SER A 3 -5.35 -56.19 43.97
N LEU A 4 -4.97 -55.14 44.70
CA LEU A 4 -5.76 -54.51 45.76
C LEU A 4 -7.15 -54.04 45.27
N LEU A 5 -7.42 -54.06 43.96
CA LEU A 5 -8.69 -53.68 43.34
C LEU A 5 -9.75 -54.80 43.36
N SER A 6 -9.40 -56.04 43.71
CA SER A 6 -10.35 -57.17 43.77
C SER A 6 -11.01 -57.40 45.14
N ASN A 7 -10.56 -56.70 46.19
CA ASN A 7 -11.06 -56.87 47.55
C ASN A 7 -12.26 -55.93 47.83
N ARG A 8 -13.42 -56.50 48.22
CA ARG A 8 -14.67 -55.76 48.47
C ARG A 8 -14.56 -54.73 49.60
N LEU A 9 -13.70 -54.98 50.60
CA LEU A 9 -13.47 -54.03 51.70
C LEU A 9 -12.60 -52.84 51.25
N ALA A 10 -11.56 -53.09 50.45
CA ALA A 10 -10.73 -52.03 49.85
C ALA A 10 -11.57 -51.12 48.91
N LYS A 11 -12.49 -51.70 48.12
CA LYS A 11 -13.45 -50.95 47.30
C LYS A 11 -14.38 -50.05 48.12
N ARG A 12 -14.76 -50.45 49.35
CA ARG A 12 -15.69 -49.67 50.19
C ARG A 12 -14.98 -48.51 50.88
N VAL A 13 -13.72 -48.69 51.27
CA VAL A 13 -12.88 -47.66 51.92
C VAL A 13 -12.35 -46.63 50.91
N LEU A 14 -12.02 -47.04 49.68
CA LEU A 14 -11.50 -46.12 48.65
C LEU A 14 -12.58 -45.37 47.86
N ARG A 15 -13.85 -45.79 47.95
CA ARG A 15 -14.99 -45.19 47.24
C ARG A 15 -15.13 -43.65 47.43
N PRO A 16 -14.95 -43.10 48.64
CA PRO A 16 -15.04 -41.65 48.86
C PRO A 16 -13.89 -40.90 48.17
N ALA A 17 -12.68 -41.46 48.18
CA ALA A 17 -11.52 -40.87 47.53
C ALA A 17 -11.68 -40.87 45.99
N PHE A 18 -12.22 -41.95 45.42
CA PHE A 18 -12.55 -42.01 43.99
C PHE A 18 -13.64 -40.99 43.61
N ALA A 19 -14.70 -40.86 44.41
CA ALA A 19 -15.76 -39.88 44.15
C ALA A 19 -15.25 -38.43 44.19
N LEU A 20 -14.29 -38.11 45.06
CA LEU A 20 -13.66 -36.79 45.10
C LEU A 20 -12.76 -36.52 43.88
N VAL A 21 -12.05 -37.53 43.40
CA VAL A 21 -11.25 -37.44 42.16
C VAL A 21 -12.16 -37.28 40.95
N GLU A 22 -13.24 -38.05 40.86
CA GLU A 22 -14.24 -37.98 39.80
C GLU A 22 -14.92 -36.61 39.79
N GLN A 23 -15.38 -36.11 40.95
CA GLN A 23 -15.96 -34.77 41.06
C GLN A 23 -14.96 -33.64 40.72
N ARG A 24 -13.67 -33.82 41.03
CA ARG A 24 -12.62 -32.86 40.66
C ARG A 24 -12.33 -32.91 39.16
N MET A 25 -12.32 -34.11 38.56
CA MET A 25 -12.18 -34.28 37.11
C MET A 25 -13.37 -33.68 36.37
N GLU A 26 -14.60 -33.94 36.83
CA GLU A 26 -15.82 -33.33 36.28
C GLU A 26 -15.74 -31.81 36.29
N ARG A 27 -15.43 -31.20 37.45
CA ARG A 27 -15.25 -29.73 37.55
C ARG A 27 -14.17 -29.20 36.61
N ALA A 28 -13.04 -29.90 36.50
CA ALA A 28 -11.97 -29.51 35.59
C ALA A 28 -12.38 -29.63 34.11
N THR A 29 -13.11 -30.69 33.75
CA THR A 29 -13.62 -30.87 32.39
C THR A 29 -14.70 -29.84 32.04
N THR A 30 -15.58 -29.48 32.96
CA THR A 30 -16.60 -28.44 32.73
C THR A 30 -15.96 -27.06 32.60
N ALA A 31 -14.92 -26.76 33.39
CA ALA A 31 -14.16 -25.52 33.24
C ALA A 31 -13.45 -25.45 31.88
N LEU A 32 -12.78 -26.53 31.46
CA LEU A 32 -12.14 -26.61 30.14
C LEU A 32 -13.15 -26.50 28.98
N GLN A 33 -14.33 -27.11 29.11
CA GLN A 33 -15.41 -26.97 28.12
C GLN A 33 -15.90 -25.53 28.04
N SER A 34 -16.11 -24.88 29.18
CA SER A 34 -16.48 -23.45 29.23
C SER A 34 -15.42 -22.56 28.58
N ASP A 35 -14.14 -22.82 28.83
CA ASP A 35 -13.03 -22.07 28.22
C ASP A 35 -12.95 -22.30 26.70
N LEU A 36 -13.17 -23.54 26.24
CA LEU A 36 -13.24 -23.87 24.81
C LEU A 36 -14.42 -23.20 24.12
N ASP A 37 -15.59 -23.17 24.76
CA ASP A 37 -16.78 -22.51 24.22
C ASP A 37 -16.57 -21.00 24.14
N ALA A 38 -15.98 -20.38 25.17
CA ALA A 38 -15.60 -18.96 25.16
C ALA A 38 -14.57 -18.65 24.07
N LEU A 39 -13.57 -19.51 23.88
CA LEU A 39 -12.58 -19.37 22.80
C LEU A 39 -13.24 -19.52 21.42
N HIS A 40 -14.14 -20.48 21.24
CA HIS A 40 -14.90 -20.63 19.99
C HIS A 40 -15.74 -19.40 19.68
N HIS A 41 -16.39 -18.81 20.69
CA HIS A 41 -17.16 -17.57 20.53
C HIS A 41 -16.24 -16.41 20.15
N ALA A 42 -15.11 -16.22 20.84
CA ALA A 42 -14.14 -15.19 20.53
C ALA A 42 -13.56 -15.34 19.12
N VAL A 43 -13.24 -16.58 18.70
CA VAL A 43 -12.77 -16.88 17.34
C VAL A 43 -13.88 -16.63 16.30
N ALA A 44 -15.14 -16.96 16.60
CA ALA A 44 -16.26 -16.65 15.71
C ALA A 44 -16.47 -15.14 15.56
N ASP A 45 -16.35 -14.37 16.63
CA ASP A 45 -16.40 -12.91 16.61
C ASP A 45 -15.24 -12.29 15.84
N LEU A 46 -14.01 -12.75 16.07
CA LEU A 46 -12.83 -12.37 15.29
C LEU A 46 -13.02 -12.69 13.80
N ARG A 47 -13.55 -13.87 13.46
CA ARG A 47 -13.83 -14.22 12.06
C ARG A 47 -14.88 -13.30 11.44
N ARG A 48 -15.94 -12.94 12.17
CA ARG A 48 -16.94 -11.97 11.70
C ARG A 48 -16.34 -10.59 11.45
N GLN A 49 -15.51 -10.09 12.37
CA GLN A 49 -14.82 -8.80 12.22
C GLN A 49 -13.83 -8.83 11.06
N SER A 50 -13.05 -9.91 10.94
CA SER A 50 -12.10 -10.12 9.85
C SER A 50 -12.79 -10.28 8.50
N TYR A 51 -14.02 -10.80 8.44
CA TYR A 51 -14.75 -10.90 7.18
C TYR A 51 -15.08 -9.53 6.58
N GLY A 52 -15.56 -8.59 7.40
CA GLY A 52 -15.82 -7.22 6.94
C GLY A 52 -14.56 -6.50 6.45
N LEU A 53 -13.45 -6.67 7.17
CA LEU A 53 -12.13 -6.17 6.72
C LEU A 53 -11.66 -6.89 5.45
N GLY A 54 -11.92 -8.19 5.34
CA GLY A 54 -11.60 -9.00 4.16
C GLY A 54 -12.34 -8.52 2.92
N LEU A 55 -13.63 -8.17 3.02
CA LEU A 55 -14.37 -7.57 1.91
C LEU A 55 -13.73 -6.27 1.40
N LEU A 56 -13.07 -5.51 2.28
CA LEU A 56 -12.44 -4.24 1.95
C LEU A 56 -10.96 -4.36 1.57
N LEU A 57 -10.25 -5.39 2.00
CA LEU A 57 -8.78 -5.45 1.98
C LEU A 57 -8.22 -6.77 1.42
N ASP A 58 -9.03 -7.80 1.24
CA ASP A 58 -8.59 -9.11 0.75
C ASP A 58 -8.44 -9.13 -0.79
N GLN A 59 -7.87 -10.22 -1.29
CA GLN A 59 -7.54 -10.42 -2.70
C GLN A 59 -8.79 -10.55 -3.62
N ALA A 60 -9.99 -10.70 -3.05
CA ALA A 60 -11.20 -10.86 -3.84
C ALA A 60 -11.47 -9.63 -4.73
N GLY A 61 -11.22 -9.79 -6.04
CA GLY A 61 -11.34 -8.71 -7.02
C GLY A 61 -10.11 -7.80 -7.15
N ARG A 62 -8.93 -8.22 -6.66
CA ARG A 62 -7.67 -7.44 -6.69
C ARG A 62 -6.45 -8.29 -7.04
N ASP A 63 -5.42 -7.65 -7.59
CA ASP A 63 -4.13 -8.28 -7.89
C ASP A 63 -3.33 -8.66 -6.62
N GLY A 64 -3.77 -8.23 -5.42
CA GLY A 64 -3.12 -8.59 -4.16
C GLY A 64 -3.87 -8.17 -2.90
N HIS A 65 -3.41 -8.69 -1.77
CA HIS A 65 -3.93 -8.36 -0.45
C HIS A 65 -3.45 -6.99 0.05
N ARG A 66 -4.33 -6.22 0.69
CA ARG A 66 -4.08 -4.85 1.17
C ARG A 66 -4.01 -4.72 2.70
N MET A 67 -3.81 -5.77 3.50
CA MET A 67 -3.46 -5.59 4.93
C MET A 67 -1.94 -5.70 5.13
N PRO A 68 -1.24 -4.58 5.35
CA PRO A 68 0.17 -4.64 5.72
C PRO A 68 0.31 -5.13 7.16
N THR A 69 1.36 -5.91 7.41
CA THR A 69 1.78 -6.28 8.76
C THR A 69 2.48 -5.10 9.47
N ALA A 70 2.52 -5.13 10.79
CA ALA A 70 3.26 -4.12 11.57
C ALA A 70 4.73 -4.03 11.13
N THR A 71 5.39 -5.18 10.93
CA THR A 71 6.77 -5.26 10.45
C THR A 71 6.98 -4.61 9.08
N GLN A 72 6.03 -4.78 8.16
CA GLN A 72 6.08 -4.11 6.85
C GLN A 72 5.99 -2.59 6.99
N VAL A 73 5.07 -2.10 7.84
CA VAL A 73 4.93 -0.65 8.10
C VAL A 73 6.17 -0.09 8.76
N ASP A 74 6.73 -0.77 9.77
CA ASP A 74 7.92 -0.32 10.49
C ASP A 74 9.16 -0.30 9.57
N THR A 75 9.27 -1.29 8.68
CA THR A 75 10.31 -1.33 7.65
C THR A 75 10.17 -0.15 6.70
N LEU A 76 8.95 0.10 6.21
CA LEU A 76 8.67 1.20 5.29
C LEU A 76 8.97 2.56 5.93
N VAL A 77 8.58 2.77 7.20
CA VAL A 77 8.91 3.99 7.96
C VAL A 77 10.42 4.22 7.98
N ARG A 78 11.20 3.18 8.29
CA ARG A 78 12.66 3.28 8.34
C ARG A 78 13.26 3.64 6.99
N GLU A 79 12.78 3.03 5.91
CA GLU A 79 13.24 3.31 4.54
C GLU A 79 12.91 4.74 4.10
N VAL A 80 11.66 5.18 4.33
CA VAL A 80 11.24 6.56 4.04
C VAL A 80 12.11 7.56 4.79
N ARG A 81 12.35 7.36 6.10
CA ARG A 81 13.22 8.23 6.90
C ARG A 81 14.65 8.26 6.37
N ALA A 82 15.18 7.12 5.95
CA ALA A 82 16.53 7.04 5.38
C ALA A 82 16.67 7.83 4.07
N VAL A 83 15.65 7.79 3.19
CA VAL A 83 15.68 8.50 1.90
C VAL A 83 15.38 10.00 2.05
N THR A 84 14.48 10.36 2.95
CA THR A 84 14.00 11.75 3.11
C THR A 84 14.82 12.58 4.11
N GLY A 85 15.54 11.91 5.01
CA GLY A 85 16.17 12.56 6.15
C GLY A 85 15.19 12.97 7.26
N ASP A 86 13.91 12.58 7.19
CA ASP A 86 12.93 12.87 8.24
C ASP A 86 13.27 12.10 9.52
N GLY A 87 13.59 12.81 10.60
CA GLY A 87 13.89 12.22 11.90
C GLY A 87 12.66 12.02 12.80
N GLY A 88 11.48 12.49 12.37
CA GLY A 88 10.29 12.61 13.23
C GLY A 88 9.23 11.53 13.00
N GLU A 89 8.11 11.66 13.70
CA GLU A 89 6.91 10.80 13.58
C GLU A 89 6.10 11.04 12.30
N ARG A 90 6.49 12.03 11.49
CA ARG A 90 5.77 12.42 10.27
C ARG A 90 5.72 11.28 9.25
N ALA A 91 6.82 10.58 9.00
CA ALA A 91 6.85 9.44 8.09
C ALA A 91 5.77 8.37 8.40
N ARG A 92 5.59 7.97 9.67
CA ARG A 92 4.57 6.98 10.05
C ARG A 92 3.16 7.50 9.85
N HIS A 93 2.94 8.76 10.23
CA HIS A 93 1.65 9.42 10.04
C HIS A 93 1.28 9.48 8.55
N ASP A 94 2.23 9.89 7.70
CA ASP A 94 1.99 10.04 6.25
C ASP A 94 1.83 8.69 5.54
N ILE A 95 2.56 7.65 5.95
CA ILE A 95 2.32 6.27 5.50
C ILE A 95 0.90 5.81 5.84
N THR A 96 0.43 6.10 7.05
CA THR A 96 -0.93 5.74 7.48
C THR A 96 -1.98 6.46 6.62
N VAL A 97 -1.72 7.72 6.29
CA VAL A 97 -2.59 8.50 5.41
C VAL A 97 -2.55 7.95 3.99
N ALA A 98 -1.37 7.65 3.43
CA ALA A 98 -1.21 7.05 2.11
C ALA A 98 -1.96 5.70 2.00
N TYR A 99 -1.87 4.86 3.03
CA TYR A 99 -2.60 3.60 3.11
C TYR A 99 -4.12 3.80 3.05
N ARG A 100 -4.66 4.78 3.78
CA ARG A 100 -6.10 5.11 3.73
C ARG A 100 -6.52 5.58 2.33
N HIS A 101 -5.67 6.34 1.63
CA HIS A 101 -5.94 6.76 0.26
C HIS A 101 -5.93 5.60 -0.71
N LEU A 102 -4.97 4.68 -0.59
CA LEU A 102 -4.92 3.45 -1.38
C LEU A 102 -6.25 2.70 -1.26
N VAL A 103 -6.69 2.39 -0.03
CA VAL A 103 -7.91 1.61 0.21
C VAL A 103 -9.14 2.36 -0.32
N ALA A 104 -9.24 3.66 -0.08
CA ALA A 104 -10.38 4.45 -0.53
C ALA A 104 -10.48 4.53 -2.06
N LEU A 105 -9.35 4.70 -2.75
CA LEU A 105 -9.32 4.84 -4.20
C LEU A 105 -9.59 3.51 -4.91
N GLU A 106 -9.09 2.38 -4.40
CA GLU A 106 -9.45 1.07 -4.95
C GLU A 106 -10.92 0.69 -4.67
N ALA A 107 -11.52 1.23 -3.60
CA ALA A 107 -12.93 0.96 -3.29
C ALA A 107 -13.90 1.82 -4.12
N LEU A 108 -13.49 3.03 -4.52
CA LEU A 108 -14.34 3.99 -5.24
C LEU A 108 -14.06 4.06 -6.74
N GLY A 109 -12.81 3.78 -7.13
CA GLY A 109 -12.35 3.88 -8.51
C GLY A 109 -12.62 2.63 -9.31
N ALA A 110 -12.46 2.75 -10.63
CA ALA A 110 -12.49 1.62 -11.55
C ALA A 110 -11.07 1.06 -11.72
N GLY A 111 -10.87 -0.20 -11.30
CA GLY A 111 -9.58 -0.89 -11.39
C GLY A 111 -8.78 -0.85 -10.08
N ASP A 112 -7.49 -1.11 -10.19
CA ASP A 112 -6.58 -1.27 -9.06
C ASP A 112 -5.34 -0.37 -9.17
N LEU A 113 -4.66 -0.18 -8.02
CA LEU A 113 -3.36 0.47 -7.95
C LEU A 113 -2.26 -0.57 -8.22
N ALA A 114 -1.42 -0.32 -9.24
CA ALA A 114 -0.26 -1.18 -9.50
C ALA A 114 0.71 -1.20 -8.32
N GLY A 115 1.24 -2.38 -8.01
CA GLY A 115 2.30 -2.55 -7.02
C GLY A 115 1.81 -2.99 -5.63
N THR A 116 2.77 -3.32 -4.77
CA THR A 116 2.50 -3.78 -3.40
C THR A 116 2.00 -2.63 -2.53
N VAL A 117 1.41 -2.94 -1.37
CA VAL A 117 1.02 -1.91 -0.38
C VAL A 117 2.22 -1.04 -0.01
N SER A 118 3.37 -1.66 0.21
CA SER A 118 4.61 -0.97 0.59
C SER A 118 5.10 -0.05 -0.52
N ASP A 119 5.08 -0.50 -1.78
CA ASP A 119 5.49 0.34 -2.92
C ASP A 119 4.61 1.58 -3.04
N VAL A 120 3.30 1.39 -3.09
CA VAL A 120 2.34 2.48 -3.27
C VAL A 120 2.42 3.46 -2.10
N CYS A 121 2.37 2.96 -0.86
CA CYS A 121 2.46 3.84 0.31
C CYS A 121 3.82 4.54 0.39
N GLY A 122 4.90 3.84 0.02
CA GLY A 122 6.25 4.38 -0.04
C GLY A 122 6.35 5.56 -1.00
N ARG A 123 5.87 5.39 -2.25
CA ARG A 123 5.85 6.46 -3.26
C ARG A 123 5.01 7.65 -2.84
N LEU A 124 3.79 7.40 -2.37
CA LEU A 124 2.85 8.44 -1.95
C LEU A 124 3.33 9.24 -0.73
N THR A 125 4.18 8.66 0.11
CA THR A 125 4.75 9.32 1.30
C THR A 125 6.07 10.01 0.98
N THR A 126 6.97 9.33 0.26
CA THR A 126 8.34 9.79 0.05
C THR A 126 8.39 11.00 -0.88
N VAL A 127 7.56 11.02 -1.93
CA VAL A 127 7.59 12.11 -2.92
C VAL A 127 7.28 13.48 -2.29
N PRO A 128 6.18 13.68 -1.53
CA PRO A 128 5.94 14.95 -0.85
C PRO A 128 7.03 15.33 0.16
N LEU A 129 7.54 14.37 0.93
CA LEU A 129 8.59 14.59 1.94
C LEU A 129 9.93 15.04 1.33
N LEU A 130 10.22 14.64 0.10
CA LEU A 130 11.41 15.07 -0.63
C LEU A 130 11.33 16.52 -1.14
N ALA A 131 10.20 17.20 -0.93
CA ALA A 131 9.96 18.60 -1.27
C ALA A 131 10.33 18.93 -2.73
N PRO A 132 9.56 18.44 -3.71
CA PRO A 132 9.87 18.66 -5.12
C PRO A 132 9.92 20.17 -5.45
N PRO A 133 10.77 20.57 -6.40
CA PRO A 133 11.10 21.97 -6.66
C PRO A 133 9.95 22.78 -7.29
N ASN A 134 8.94 22.10 -7.84
CA ASN A 134 7.74 22.71 -8.39
C ASN A 134 6.58 21.70 -8.40
N GLY A 135 5.38 22.17 -8.76
CA GLY A 135 4.16 21.38 -8.82
C GLY A 135 3.89 20.65 -10.14
N ASP A 136 4.77 20.72 -11.15
CA ASP A 136 4.58 19.95 -12.39
C ASP A 136 4.95 18.48 -12.15
N VAL A 137 3.97 17.60 -12.33
CA VAL A 137 4.09 16.15 -12.07
C VAL A 137 3.89 15.39 -13.37
N LEU A 138 4.84 14.53 -13.72
CA LEU A 138 4.73 13.60 -14.84
C LEU A 138 4.61 12.16 -14.33
N GLU A 139 3.57 11.45 -14.73
CA GLU A 139 3.48 10.00 -14.58
C GLU A 139 3.57 9.32 -15.95
N ILE A 140 4.48 8.37 -16.07
CA ILE A 140 4.64 7.52 -17.26
C ILE A 140 4.16 6.12 -16.90
N GLY A 141 3.10 5.64 -17.58
CA GLY A 141 2.48 4.34 -17.30
C GLY A 141 1.50 4.38 -16.12
N THR A 142 0.29 4.89 -16.31
CA THR A 142 -0.65 5.16 -15.20
C THR A 142 -1.59 4.00 -14.87
N ARG A 143 -1.70 2.99 -15.75
CA ARG A 143 -2.78 1.99 -15.72
C ARG A 143 -4.14 2.70 -15.62
N HIS A 144 -4.82 2.61 -14.47
CA HIS A 144 -6.16 3.16 -14.25
C HIS A 144 -6.18 4.63 -13.79
N GLY A 145 -5.04 5.31 -13.59
CA GLY A 145 -5.02 6.70 -13.10
C GLY A 145 -5.13 6.88 -11.58
N LEU A 146 -5.31 5.78 -10.83
CA LEU A 146 -5.54 5.85 -9.38
C LEU A 146 -4.30 6.33 -8.61
N PHE A 147 -3.09 5.99 -9.06
CA PHE A 147 -1.86 6.41 -8.38
C PHE A 147 -1.68 7.92 -8.52
N ALA A 148 -1.83 8.46 -9.72
CA ALA A 148 -1.83 9.89 -9.99
C ALA A 148 -2.85 10.64 -9.10
N ALA A 149 -4.08 10.12 -8.99
CA ALA A 149 -5.11 10.72 -8.14
C ALA A 149 -4.69 10.73 -6.65
N ALA A 150 -4.12 9.63 -6.17
CA ALA A 150 -3.60 9.51 -4.81
C ALA A 150 -2.45 10.49 -4.55
N LEU A 151 -1.49 10.57 -5.48
CA LEU A 151 -0.31 11.42 -5.37
C LEU A 151 -0.69 12.90 -5.35
N GLN A 152 -1.63 13.32 -6.21
CA GLN A 152 -2.15 14.69 -6.20
C GLN A 152 -2.72 15.07 -4.83
N ARG A 153 -3.45 14.15 -4.19
CA ARG A 153 -4.02 14.38 -2.87
C ARG A 153 -2.97 14.47 -1.77
N MET A 154 -1.93 13.63 -1.84
CA MET A 154 -0.80 13.68 -0.92
C MET A 154 0.02 14.96 -1.08
N LEU A 155 0.31 15.38 -2.31
CA LEU A 155 1.01 16.64 -2.60
C LEU A 155 0.23 17.85 -2.10
N ARG A 156 -1.08 17.90 -2.34
CA ARG A 156 -1.91 19.00 -1.84
C ARG A 156 -1.92 19.09 -0.32
N ARG A 157 -1.91 17.95 0.38
CA ARG A 157 -1.85 17.92 1.85
C ARG A 157 -0.58 18.59 2.38
N ASP A 158 0.49 18.56 1.61
CA ASP A 158 1.75 19.24 1.89
C ASP A 158 1.84 20.64 1.24
N GLY A 159 0.71 21.18 0.75
CA GLY A 159 0.63 22.53 0.18
C GLY A 159 1.12 22.65 -1.26
N ILE A 160 1.35 21.53 -1.96
CA ILE A 160 1.82 21.50 -3.35
C ILE A 160 0.62 21.28 -4.29
N GLU A 161 0.24 22.31 -5.04
CA GLU A 161 -0.77 22.18 -6.10
C GLU A 161 -0.15 21.52 -7.33
N ALA A 162 -0.50 20.25 -7.55
CA ALA A 162 0.05 19.45 -8.64
C ALA A 162 -0.63 19.76 -9.99
N ARG A 163 0.17 20.08 -11.01
CA ARG A 163 -0.20 20.11 -12.43
C ARG A 163 0.21 18.80 -13.08
N LEU A 164 -0.74 17.88 -13.15
CA LEU A 164 -0.50 16.50 -13.58
C LEU A 164 -0.45 16.37 -15.10
N THR A 165 0.58 15.67 -15.59
CA THR A 165 0.69 15.16 -16.95
C THR A 165 0.83 13.65 -16.90
N ILE A 166 0.01 12.93 -17.67
CA ILE A 166 0.04 11.47 -17.79
C ILE A 166 0.42 11.10 -19.22
N VAL A 167 1.38 10.18 -19.35
CA VAL A 167 1.76 9.57 -20.64
C VAL A 167 1.47 8.08 -20.59
N ASP A 168 0.59 7.63 -21.49
CA ASP A 168 0.18 6.23 -21.61
C ASP A 168 -0.49 6.02 -22.99
N PRO A 169 -0.51 4.80 -23.59
CA PRO A 169 -1.30 4.50 -24.78
C PRO A 169 -2.75 4.98 -24.80
N LEU A 170 -3.46 4.98 -23.66
CA LEU A 170 -4.84 5.47 -23.48
C LEU A 170 -5.89 5.00 -24.52
N ASP A 171 -5.68 3.83 -25.12
CA ASP A 171 -6.47 3.29 -26.25
C ASP A 171 -7.39 2.13 -25.84
N GLY A 172 -7.21 1.57 -24.65
CA GLY A 172 -8.01 0.45 -24.14
C GLY A 172 -7.77 0.17 -22.66
N SER A 173 -8.46 -0.81 -22.10
CA SER A 173 -8.21 -1.27 -20.72
C SER A 173 -6.78 -1.84 -20.61
N PRO A 174 -6.01 -1.54 -19.54
CA PRO A 174 -6.40 -0.84 -18.31
C PRO A 174 -6.32 0.69 -18.36
N THR A 175 -5.94 1.28 -19.49
CA THR A 175 -5.56 2.70 -19.61
C THR A 175 -6.60 3.56 -20.32
N ARG A 176 -7.83 3.06 -20.48
CA ARG A 176 -8.91 3.73 -21.21
C ARG A 176 -9.13 5.16 -20.69
N GLU A 177 -9.07 6.15 -21.57
CA GLU A 177 -8.98 7.57 -21.18
C GLU A 177 -10.14 8.03 -20.28
N ASP A 178 -11.37 7.60 -20.57
CA ASP A 178 -12.56 7.92 -19.77
C ASP A 178 -12.47 7.36 -18.34
N VAL A 179 -11.92 6.16 -18.18
CA VAL A 179 -11.68 5.53 -16.87
C VAL A 179 -10.62 6.32 -16.10
N VAL A 180 -9.50 6.65 -16.76
CA VAL A 180 -8.43 7.45 -16.16
C VAL A 180 -8.98 8.80 -15.70
N ARG A 181 -9.72 9.52 -16.56
CA ARG A 181 -10.35 10.81 -16.19
C ARG A 181 -11.33 10.65 -15.03
N GLY A 182 -12.18 9.62 -15.04
CA GLY A 182 -13.12 9.34 -13.96
C GLY A 182 -12.41 9.13 -12.61
N ASN A 183 -11.34 8.34 -12.60
CA ASN A 183 -10.55 8.08 -11.40
C ASN A 183 -9.80 9.33 -10.90
N LEU A 184 -9.32 10.21 -11.79
CA LEU A 184 -8.63 11.45 -11.41
C LEU A 184 -9.53 12.42 -10.60
N VAL A 185 -10.85 12.37 -10.77
CA VAL A 185 -11.79 13.16 -9.96
C VAL A 185 -11.65 12.82 -8.46
N LEU A 186 -11.31 11.57 -8.14
CA LEU A 186 -11.15 11.10 -6.77
C LEU A 186 -9.93 11.73 -6.05
N GLY A 187 -9.01 12.37 -6.79
CA GLY A 187 -7.91 13.17 -6.23
C GLY A 187 -8.38 14.41 -5.44
N GLY A 188 -9.66 14.79 -5.58
CA GLY A 188 -10.32 15.76 -4.71
C GLY A 188 -10.01 17.24 -5.00
N GLY A 189 -9.54 17.58 -6.21
CA GLY A 189 -9.43 18.97 -6.67
C GLY A 189 -10.59 19.40 -7.53
N SER A 190 -11.08 20.63 -7.33
CA SER A 190 -12.02 21.27 -8.25
C SER A 190 -11.43 21.30 -9.65
N GLY A 191 -12.05 20.61 -10.60
CA GLY A 191 -11.55 20.49 -11.97
C GLY A 191 -10.30 19.62 -12.13
N ALA A 192 -9.90 18.81 -11.14
CA ALA A 192 -8.66 18.01 -11.21
C ALA A 192 -8.56 17.11 -12.45
N ALA A 193 -9.66 16.48 -12.85
CA ALA A 193 -9.72 15.64 -14.04
C ALA A 193 -9.64 16.42 -15.37
N GLU A 194 -10.11 17.67 -15.37
CA GLU A 194 -10.05 18.57 -16.53
C GLU A 194 -8.70 19.29 -16.62
N ALA A 195 -8.07 19.53 -15.46
CA ALA A 195 -6.75 20.15 -15.33
C ALA A 195 -5.61 19.16 -15.62
N ALA A 196 -5.85 17.85 -15.53
CA ALA A 196 -4.88 16.83 -15.87
C ALA A 196 -4.67 16.74 -17.39
N ARG A 197 -3.41 16.86 -17.81
CA ARG A 197 -2.99 16.72 -19.21
C ARG A 197 -2.75 15.25 -19.54
N LEU A 198 -3.59 14.67 -20.38
CA LEU A 198 -3.42 13.30 -20.86
C LEU A 198 -2.76 13.31 -22.24
N VAL A 199 -1.62 12.63 -22.38
CA VAL A 199 -0.86 12.52 -23.62
C VAL A 199 -0.90 11.08 -24.11
N ARG A 200 -1.71 10.84 -25.13
CA ARG A 200 -1.90 9.52 -25.75
C ARG A 200 -0.66 9.04 -26.49
N GLY A 201 -0.17 7.85 -26.15
CA GLY A 201 0.93 7.15 -26.82
C GLY A 201 1.99 6.63 -25.84
N GLY A 202 2.81 5.69 -26.31
CA GLY A 202 3.92 5.16 -25.50
C GLY A 202 5.08 6.14 -25.39
N PHE A 203 5.70 6.24 -24.21
CA PHE A 203 6.82 7.16 -23.97
C PHE A 203 8.08 6.88 -24.83
N GLY A 204 8.20 5.67 -25.40
CA GLY A 204 9.26 5.33 -26.35
C GLY A 204 9.16 6.08 -27.69
N ASP A 205 8.01 6.67 -28.02
CA ASP A 205 7.81 7.47 -29.22
C ASP A 205 8.35 8.90 -29.04
N THR A 206 9.25 9.33 -29.93
CA THR A 206 9.81 10.68 -29.96
C THR A 206 8.72 11.75 -30.06
N ALA A 207 7.65 11.54 -30.84
CA ALA A 207 6.56 12.52 -30.95
C ALA A 207 5.76 12.65 -29.64
N VAL A 208 5.68 11.60 -28.82
CA VAL A 208 5.11 11.68 -27.47
C VAL A 208 6.02 12.49 -26.55
N ARG A 209 7.34 12.24 -26.60
CA ARG A 209 8.34 12.96 -25.80
C ARG A 209 8.39 14.45 -26.11
N GLU A 210 8.35 14.82 -27.39
CA GLU A 210 8.30 16.23 -27.82
C GLU A 210 7.07 16.95 -27.28
N ARG A 211 5.91 16.29 -27.25
CA ARG A 211 4.68 16.89 -26.70
C ARG A 211 4.79 17.20 -25.21
N VAL A 212 5.51 16.39 -24.43
CA VAL A 212 5.67 16.61 -22.99
C VAL A 212 6.91 17.42 -22.61
N ALA A 213 7.76 17.77 -23.59
CA ALA A 213 8.99 18.54 -23.39
C ALA A 213 8.77 20.06 -23.31
N ASP A 214 7.52 20.54 -23.36
CA ASP A 214 7.16 21.96 -23.24
C ASP A 214 7.42 22.54 -21.84
N ARG A 215 7.72 21.69 -20.84
CA ARG A 215 8.06 22.09 -19.48
C ARG A 215 9.04 21.12 -18.84
N ARG A 216 9.58 21.53 -17.69
CA ARG A 216 10.36 20.68 -16.80
C ARG A 216 9.51 20.27 -15.60
N TYR A 217 9.59 19.01 -15.19
CA TYR A 217 8.76 18.46 -14.12
C TYR A 217 9.53 18.39 -12.81
N GLY A 218 8.90 18.81 -11.71
CA GLY A 218 9.45 18.69 -10.35
C GLY A 218 9.31 17.28 -9.78
N VAL A 219 8.35 16.50 -10.27
CA VAL A 219 8.19 15.08 -9.97
C VAL A 219 8.04 14.30 -11.27
N ILE A 220 8.80 13.20 -11.41
CA ILE A 220 8.58 12.23 -12.48
C ILE A 220 8.48 10.83 -11.87
N VAL A 221 7.36 10.15 -12.13
CA VAL A 221 7.13 8.75 -11.74
C VAL A 221 7.15 7.88 -12.99
N VAL A 222 8.06 6.91 -13.01
CA VAL A 222 8.26 5.99 -14.14
C VAL A 222 7.78 4.60 -13.74
N ASN A 223 6.68 4.16 -14.34
CA ASN A 223 6.12 2.83 -14.13
C ASN A 223 6.36 1.96 -15.37
N GLY A 224 7.01 0.81 -15.18
CA GLY A 224 7.43 -0.04 -16.28
C GLY A 224 8.78 0.37 -16.85
N GLU A 225 9.13 -0.21 -17.99
CA GLU A 225 10.45 0.00 -18.61
C GLU A 225 10.42 1.12 -19.65
N HIS A 226 11.18 2.19 -19.37
CA HIS A 226 11.25 3.35 -20.24
C HIS A 226 12.68 3.85 -20.47
N ASP A 227 12.85 4.71 -21.48
CA ASP A 227 14.11 5.40 -21.77
C ASP A 227 14.41 6.45 -20.68
N LEU A 228 15.26 6.06 -19.73
CA LEU A 228 15.59 6.91 -18.57
C LEU A 228 16.48 8.10 -18.93
N ALA A 229 17.17 8.08 -20.07
CA ALA A 229 17.92 9.26 -20.53
C ALA A 229 16.95 10.37 -20.95
N ALA A 230 15.88 10.02 -21.66
CA ALA A 230 14.82 10.96 -22.01
C ALA A 230 14.02 11.44 -20.78
N VAL A 231 13.78 10.56 -19.79
CA VAL A 231 13.17 10.97 -18.51
C VAL A 231 14.00 12.05 -17.82
N ARG A 232 15.32 11.87 -17.74
CA ARG A 232 16.23 12.84 -17.14
C ARG A 232 16.16 14.20 -17.84
N GLU A 233 16.02 14.22 -19.16
CA GLU A 233 15.90 15.47 -19.90
C GLU A 233 14.65 16.25 -19.53
N LEU A 234 13.55 15.59 -19.17
CA LEU A 234 12.29 16.24 -18.77
C LEU A 234 12.31 16.76 -17.31
N ALA A 235 13.27 16.33 -16.50
CA ALA A 235 13.37 16.70 -15.10
C ALA A 235 13.80 18.16 -14.91
N ALA A 236 13.14 18.87 -14.00
CA ALA A 236 13.63 20.16 -13.51
C ALA A 236 14.89 19.95 -12.63
N PRO A 237 15.74 20.99 -12.46
CA PRO A 237 16.78 20.94 -11.44
C PRO A 237 16.15 20.59 -10.07
N ASP A 238 16.80 19.71 -9.31
CA ASP A 238 16.34 19.16 -8.03
C ASP A 238 15.05 18.31 -8.07
N ALA A 239 14.55 17.96 -9.26
CA ALA A 239 13.34 17.16 -9.40
C ALA A 239 13.47 15.78 -8.75
N VAL A 240 12.38 15.30 -8.16
CA VAL A 240 12.26 13.96 -7.60
C VAL A 240 11.88 12.99 -8.72
N VAL A 241 12.77 12.05 -9.03
CA VAL A 241 12.52 11.02 -10.03
C VAL A 241 12.37 9.67 -9.32
N VAL A 242 11.21 9.05 -9.48
CA VAL A 242 10.88 7.74 -8.90
C VAL A 242 10.90 6.69 -10.01
N LEU A 243 11.75 5.70 -9.84
CA LEU A 243 11.95 4.59 -10.76
C LEU A 243 11.46 3.29 -10.12
N GLY A 244 11.00 2.35 -10.94
CA GLY A 244 10.86 0.95 -10.52
C GLY A 244 12.22 0.27 -10.33
N ASP A 245 12.33 -0.98 -10.77
CA ASP A 245 13.56 -1.76 -10.60
C ASP A 245 14.63 -1.53 -11.70
N GLN A 246 14.40 -0.55 -12.58
CA GLN A 246 15.36 -0.22 -13.62
C GLN A 246 16.66 0.40 -13.05
N PRO A 247 17.82 0.12 -13.65
CA PRO A 247 19.08 0.73 -13.23
C PRO A 247 19.04 2.25 -13.46
N ARG A 248 19.39 3.01 -12.42
CA ARG A 248 19.47 4.47 -12.46
C ARG A 248 20.38 4.95 -13.61
N PRO A 249 19.93 5.89 -14.46
CA PRO A 249 20.75 6.45 -15.52
C PRO A 249 21.85 7.38 -14.97
N ALA A 250 22.88 7.63 -15.78
CA ALA A 250 23.85 8.67 -15.48
C ALA A 250 23.19 10.06 -15.39
N GLY A 251 23.68 10.92 -14.50
CA GLY A 251 23.18 12.29 -14.32
C GLY A 251 21.98 12.45 -13.37
N LEU A 252 21.48 11.36 -12.77
CA LEU A 252 20.59 11.42 -11.62
C LEU A 252 21.35 11.03 -10.35
N THR A 253 21.19 11.78 -9.27
CA THR A 253 21.78 11.46 -7.96
C THR A 253 20.86 10.51 -7.21
N GLY A 254 21.35 9.34 -6.80
CA GLY A 254 20.54 8.37 -6.06
C GLY A 254 20.35 8.79 -4.61
N LEU A 255 19.10 8.81 -4.14
CA LEU A 255 18.73 9.12 -2.76
C LEU A 255 18.56 7.84 -1.92
N GLY A 256 18.18 6.74 -2.57
CA GLY A 256 18.03 5.43 -1.94
C GLY A 256 16.85 4.65 -2.51
N ARG A 257 16.40 3.65 -1.78
CA ARG A 257 15.27 2.78 -2.14
C ARG A 257 14.25 2.78 -1.01
N VAL A 258 12.98 2.86 -1.36
CA VAL A 258 11.85 2.63 -0.46
C VAL A 258 10.97 1.57 -1.08
N ALA A 259 10.81 0.45 -0.38
CA ALA A 259 10.21 -0.77 -0.91
C ALA A 259 10.87 -1.17 -2.25
N GLU A 260 10.09 -1.31 -3.32
CA GLU A 260 10.56 -1.70 -4.64
C GLU A 260 11.07 -0.49 -5.48
N SER A 261 10.85 0.74 -5.02
CA SER A 261 11.11 1.96 -5.78
C SER A 261 12.45 2.63 -5.48
N VAL A 262 13.15 3.05 -6.52
CA VAL A 262 14.40 3.81 -6.43
C VAL A 262 14.11 5.31 -6.56
N TYR A 263 14.63 6.10 -5.64
CA TYR A 263 14.46 7.55 -5.61
C TYR A 263 15.74 8.23 -6.03
N CYS A 264 15.59 9.19 -6.94
CA CYS A 264 16.69 10.00 -7.42
C CYS A 264 16.34 11.48 -7.39
N ARG A 265 17.38 12.32 -7.40
CA ARG A 265 17.30 13.76 -7.60
C ARG A 265 17.99 14.14 -8.91
N ALA A 266 17.33 14.91 -9.75
CA ALA A 266 17.94 15.48 -10.94
C ALA A 266 18.94 16.59 -10.56
N ALA A 267 20.08 16.61 -11.24
CA ALA A 267 21.13 17.61 -11.06
C ALA A 267 20.76 18.96 -11.69
#